data_AF-A0A2M7J3W1-F1
#
_entry.id   AF-A0A2M7J3W1-F1
#
_cell.length_a   1.000
_cell.length_b   1.000
_cell.length_c   1.000
_cell.angle_alpha   90.00
_cell.angle_beta   90.00
_cell.angle_gamma   90.00
#
_symmetry.space_group_name_H-M   'P 1'
#
loop_
_entity.id
_entity.type
_entity.pdbx_description
1 polymer ?
#
loop_
_entity_poly.entity_id
_entity_poly.type
_entity_poly.pdbx_seq_one_letter_code
_entity_poly.pdbx_strand_id
1 'polypeptide(L)'
;MSEKIIFIRTSSGEDEVRNRTEHLSKDIKRALLMVDGTATVAEILKRSSPSLRVMLKDMFAELASGGFIRDKSKPVSVVKQAVVSPISKNTSVDDELDFTAAYRVPTPEMLAAEGRKEAEAKRAVETRKQLVTAEKMRLKEETGKFKAMQAAEIVRMKSERERAEAESDARVAVVAGEKASLEAEVAKLKIQAETEAHRRAEAEEKAQIEAEAARQAKSEAERLANEVAARIQTEQEAARITALAKEEAKKRQAREEAEAVRHAEMEVHQAAEQRARLEEEVAALKAHVEAEAHARLEAEKQARLEIEAARVKAEREAAS
;
A
#
# COMPACT_ATOMS: atom_id res chain seq x y z
N MET A 1 2.77 -46.50 7.47
CA MET A 1 3.93 -45.74 7.96
C MET A 1 3.79 -45.49 9.46
N SER A 2 4.87 -45.65 10.23
CA SER A 2 4.85 -45.44 11.69
C SER A 2 5.37 -44.05 12.05
N GLU A 3 4.61 -43.30 12.85
CA GLU A 3 4.85 -41.86 13.05
C GLU A 3 6.11 -41.53 13.87
N LYS A 4 6.68 -42.52 14.55
CA LYS A 4 7.93 -42.42 15.35
C LYS A 4 9.21 -42.67 14.54
N ILE A 5 9.12 -42.97 13.24
CA ILE A 5 10.31 -43.20 12.40
C ILE A 5 11.03 -41.87 12.18
N ILE A 6 12.36 -41.90 12.23
CA ILE A 6 13.26 -40.82 11.77
C ILE A 6 13.86 -41.28 10.45
N PHE A 7 13.69 -40.48 9.40
CA PHE A 7 14.26 -40.74 8.09
C PHE A 7 15.56 -39.94 7.88
N ILE A 8 16.53 -40.54 7.19
CA ILE A 8 17.76 -39.89 6.73
C ILE A 8 17.78 -39.96 5.19
N ARG A 9 18.25 -38.91 4.52
CA ARG A 9 18.43 -38.88 3.06
C ARG A 9 19.53 -39.86 2.65
N THR A 10 19.34 -40.58 1.54
CA THR A 10 20.42 -41.35 0.92
C THR A 10 21.24 -40.46 -0.02
N SER A 11 22.32 -40.98 -0.62
CA SER A 11 23.07 -40.26 -1.66
C SER A 11 22.16 -39.80 -2.81
N SER A 12 21.28 -40.70 -3.30
CA SER A 12 20.27 -40.38 -4.32
C SER A 12 19.30 -39.27 -3.85
N GLY A 13 18.93 -39.28 -2.56
CA GLY A 13 18.13 -38.21 -1.96
C GLY A 13 18.86 -36.87 -1.84
N GLU A 14 20.18 -36.88 -1.60
CA GLU A 14 20.99 -35.64 -1.64
C GLU A 14 21.17 -35.11 -3.06
N ASP A 15 21.37 -35.98 -4.05
CA ASP A 15 21.56 -35.57 -5.45
C ASP A 15 20.26 -35.00 -6.06
N GLU A 16 19.09 -35.57 -5.73
CA GLU A 16 17.80 -34.95 -6.02
C GLU A 16 17.68 -33.57 -5.38
N VAL A 17 17.98 -33.42 -4.08
CA VAL A 17 17.94 -32.12 -3.38
C VAL A 17 18.91 -31.10 -3.98
N ARG A 18 20.05 -31.55 -4.53
CA ARG A 18 21.02 -30.71 -5.25
C ARG A 18 20.64 -30.44 -6.71
N ASN A 19 19.45 -30.85 -7.17
CA ASN A 19 18.99 -30.76 -8.56
C ASN A 19 19.96 -31.39 -9.59
N ARG A 20 20.73 -32.41 -9.18
CA ARG A 20 21.59 -33.18 -10.09
C ARG A 20 20.79 -34.18 -10.93
N THR A 21 19.59 -34.52 -10.47
CA THR A 21 18.64 -35.41 -11.12
C THR A 21 17.19 -34.91 -10.89
N GLU A 22 16.26 -35.38 -11.72
CA GLU A 22 14.83 -34.99 -11.70
C GLU A 22 13.89 -36.21 -11.71
N HIS A 23 14.14 -37.21 -10.86
CA HIS A 23 13.27 -38.40 -10.76
C HIS A 23 12.02 -38.17 -9.88
N LEU A 24 11.96 -37.07 -9.13
CA LEU A 24 10.90 -36.80 -8.14
C LEU A 24 10.01 -35.62 -8.54
N SER A 25 8.70 -35.78 -8.35
CA SER A 25 7.73 -34.69 -8.54
C SER A 25 7.98 -33.54 -7.56
N LYS A 26 7.54 -32.33 -7.92
CA LYS A 26 7.85 -31.09 -7.17
C LYS A 26 7.37 -31.14 -5.71
N ASP A 27 6.20 -31.73 -5.44
CA ASP A 27 5.68 -31.88 -4.08
C ASP A 27 6.41 -32.98 -3.27
N ILE A 28 6.79 -34.09 -3.90
CA ILE A 28 7.60 -35.15 -3.27
C ILE A 28 9.00 -34.61 -2.93
N LYS A 29 9.59 -33.82 -3.84
CA LYS A 29 10.87 -33.12 -3.65
C LYS A 29 10.79 -32.11 -2.50
N ARG A 30 9.63 -31.44 -2.32
CA ARG A 30 9.35 -30.61 -1.14
C ARG A 30 9.23 -31.43 0.16
N ALA A 31 8.66 -32.64 0.11
CA ALA A 31 8.63 -33.55 1.27
C ALA A 31 10.05 -34.05 1.64
N LEU A 32 10.88 -34.41 0.65
CA LEU A 32 12.28 -34.81 0.84
C LEU A 32 13.12 -33.70 1.50
N LEU A 33 12.90 -32.44 1.11
CA LEU A 33 13.51 -31.27 1.75
C LEU A 33 13.14 -31.10 3.23
N MET A 34 12.00 -31.64 3.69
CA MET A 34 11.59 -31.62 5.10
C MET A 34 12.20 -32.74 5.95
N VAL A 35 12.84 -33.75 5.35
CA VAL A 35 13.53 -34.83 6.06
C VAL A 35 14.92 -34.36 6.44
N ASP A 36 15.16 -34.06 7.72
CA ASP A 36 16.42 -33.47 8.23
C ASP A 36 17.36 -34.49 8.91
N GLY A 37 16.92 -35.73 9.14
CA GLY A 37 17.70 -36.76 9.86
C GLY A 37 17.57 -36.70 11.39
N THR A 38 16.79 -35.76 11.92
CA THR A 38 16.57 -35.54 13.36
C THR A 38 15.10 -35.61 13.76
N ALA A 39 14.20 -35.03 12.98
CA ALA A 39 12.77 -35.00 13.26
C ALA A 39 12.08 -36.34 12.92
N THR A 40 11.09 -36.71 13.73
CA THR A 40 10.19 -37.82 13.45
C THR A 40 9.13 -37.44 12.41
N VAL A 41 8.53 -38.44 11.75
CA VAL A 41 7.38 -38.22 10.85
C VAL A 41 6.25 -37.44 11.55
N ALA A 42 5.99 -37.68 12.83
CA ALA A 42 5.00 -36.92 13.62
C ALA A 42 5.32 -35.42 13.73
N GLU A 43 6.59 -35.06 13.91
CA GLU A 43 7.03 -33.67 14.06
C GLU A 43 7.05 -32.94 12.72
N ILE A 44 7.51 -33.60 11.66
CA ILE A 44 7.45 -33.06 10.30
C ILE A 44 5.99 -32.83 9.87
N LEU A 45 5.08 -33.75 10.23
CA LEU A 45 3.64 -33.61 10.01
C LEU A 45 3.04 -32.42 10.77
N LYS A 46 3.45 -32.20 12.02
CA LYS A 46 3.04 -31.03 12.84
C LYS A 46 3.59 -29.70 12.30
N ARG A 47 4.78 -29.70 11.69
CA ARG A 47 5.42 -28.52 11.08
C ARG A 47 4.89 -28.20 9.67
N SER A 48 4.31 -29.19 8.99
CA SER A 48 3.79 -29.05 7.62
C SER A 48 2.44 -28.31 7.55
N SER A 49 2.20 -27.60 6.45
CA SER A 49 0.92 -26.94 6.15
C SER A 49 -0.26 -27.94 6.18
N PRO A 50 -1.46 -27.57 6.69
CA PRO A 50 -2.57 -28.53 6.87
C PRO A 50 -2.94 -29.34 5.62
N SER A 51 -2.96 -28.70 4.45
CA SER A 51 -3.26 -29.33 3.16
C SER A 51 -2.26 -30.41 2.75
N LEU A 52 -1.00 -30.30 3.16
CA LEU A 52 0.04 -31.29 2.84
C LEU A 52 -0.05 -32.52 3.75
N ARG A 53 -0.60 -32.39 4.97
CA ARG A 53 -0.56 -33.46 6.00
C ARG A 53 -1.21 -34.76 5.58
N VAL A 54 -2.25 -34.71 4.75
CA VAL A 54 -2.93 -35.91 4.24
C VAL A 54 -1.98 -36.70 3.34
N MET A 55 -1.42 -36.05 2.31
CA MET A 55 -0.58 -36.69 1.28
C MET A 55 0.86 -36.95 1.74
N LEU A 56 1.36 -36.26 2.77
CA LEU A 56 2.75 -36.36 3.23
C LEU A 56 3.13 -37.78 3.69
N LYS A 57 2.17 -38.53 4.25
CA LYS A 57 2.38 -39.94 4.66
C LYS A 57 2.64 -40.86 3.47
N ASP A 58 2.03 -40.56 2.32
CA ASP A 58 2.16 -41.33 1.09
C ASP A 58 3.43 -40.90 0.32
N MET A 59 3.73 -39.60 0.28
CA MET A 59 5.00 -39.08 -0.26
C MET A 59 6.23 -39.68 0.46
N PHE A 60 6.16 -39.89 1.78
CA PHE A 60 7.23 -40.60 2.49
C PHE A 60 7.26 -42.11 2.22
N ALA A 61 6.14 -42.74 1.85
CA ALA A 61 6.15 -44.12 1.39
C ALA A 61 6.84 -44.23 0.02
N GLU A 62 6.51 -43.34 -0.91
CA GLU A 62 7.11 -43.27 -2.25
C GLU A 62 8.62 -42.99 -2.20
N LEU A 63 9.05 -42.01 -1.40
CA LEU A 63 10.47 -41.71 -1.16
C LEU A 63 11.25 -42.87 -0.54
N ALA A 64 10.60 -43.67 0.32
CA ALA A 64 11.21 -44.85 0.92
C ALA A 64 11.29 -46.02 -0.08
N SER A 65 10.27 -46.22 -0.94
CA SER A 65 10.31 -47.24 -2.01
C SER A 65 11.30 -46.89 -3.12
N GLY A 66 11.45 -45.61 -3.46
CA GLY A 66 12.45 -45.13 -4.42
C GLY A 66 13.88 -45.07 -3.85
N GLY A 67 14.07 -45.40 -2.56
CA GLY A 67 15.39 -45.41 -1.93
C GLY A 67 16.01 -44.03 -1.68
N PHE A 68 15.25 -42.94 -1.81
CA PHE A 68 15.72 -41.56 -1.58
C PHE A 68 15.83 -41.23 -0.08
N ILE A 69 15.04 -41.90 0.76
CA ILE A 69 15.16 -41.84 2.22
C ILE A 69 15.29 -43.24 2.82
N ARG A 70 16.05 -43.36 3.91
CA ARG A 70 16.22 -44.60 4.68
C ARG A 70 15.84 -44.37 6.14
N ASP A 71 15.18 -45.37 6.73
CA ASP A 71 14.90 -45.44 8.16
C ASP A 71 16.21 -45.48 8.96
N LYS A 72 16.38 -44.54 9.91
CA LYS A 72 17.57 -44.41 10.76
C LYS A 72 17.83 -45.66 11.62
N SER A 73 16.81 -46.47 11.89
CA SER A 73 16.90 -47.69 12.70
C SER A 73 17.38 -48.93 11.94
N LYS A 74 17.54 -48.87 10.62
CA LYS A 74 17.85 -50.05 9.78
C LYS A 74 19.31 -50.03 9.28
N PRO A 75 20.15 -51.03 9.65
CA PRO A 75 21.55 -51.10 9.22
C PRO A 75 21.70 -51.46 7.74
N VAL A 76 22.90 -51.22 7.20
CA VAL A 76 23.20 -51.28 5.76
C VAL A 76 23.98 -52.55 5.41
N SER A 77 23.60 -53.21 4.32
CA SER A 77 24.39 -54.29 3.69
C SER A 77 24.91 -53.82 2.32
N VAL A 78 26.20 -54.06 2.04
CA VAL A 78 26.84 -53.71 0.76
C VAL A 78 27.85 -54.81 0.39
N VAL A 79 27.75 -55.33 -0.82
CA VAL A 79 28.62 -56.40 -1.35
C VAL A 79 29.85 -55.79 -2.05
N LYS A 80 31.00 -56.50 -2.01
CA LYS A 80 32.22 -56.17 -2.75
C LYS A 80 32.64 -57.32 -3.67
N GLN A 81 33.23 -57.00 -4.81
CA GLN A 81 33.95 -57.96 -5.68
C GLN A 81 35.43 -57.55 -5.79
N ALA A 82 36.28 -58.50 -6.18
CA ALA A 82 37.73 -58.35 -6.31
C ALA A 82 38.24 -59.08 -7.57
N VAL A 83 39.46 -58.75 -8.01
CA VAL A 83 40.12 -59.31 -9.21
C VAL A 83 41.55 -59.72 -8.85
N VAL A 84 42.10 -60.75 -9.52
CA VAL A 84 43.33 -61.47 -9.13
C VAL A 84 44.31 -61.60 -10.31
N SER A 85 45.62 -61.60 -10.02
CA SER A 85 46.73 -61.75 -11.00
C SER A 85 47.49 -63.09 -10.82
N PRO A 86 48.09 -63.67 -11.87
CA PRO A 86 48.92 -64.88 -11.78
C PRO A 86 50.44 -64.66 -11.95
N ILE A 87 51.23 -65.71 -11.67
CA ILE A 87 52.71 -65.80 -11.65
C ILE A 87 53.15 -67.06 -12.46
N SER A 88 54.43 -67.20 -12.85
CA SER A 88 54.97 -68.46 -13.40
C SER A 88 56.38 -68.83 -12.86
N LYS A 89 56.82 -70.10 -13.07
CA LYS A 89 58.05 -70.77 -12.56
C LYS A 89 58.53 -71.90 -13.50
N ASN A 90 59.81 -72.31 -13.39
CA ASN A 90 60.45 -73.61 -13.77
C ASN A 90 61.99 -73.52 -13.46
N THR A 91 62.89 -74.52 -13.46
CA THR A 91 62.98 -76.02 -13.56
C THR A 91 64.28 -76.43 -12.80
N SER A 92 64.51 -77.59 -12.17
CA SER A 92 64.85 -78.97 -12.67
C SER A 92 65.95 -79.04 -13.75
N VAL A 93 66.83 -80.06 -13.84
CA VAL A 93 66.79 -81.47 -13.33
C VAL A 93 68.17 -81.94 -12.75
N ASP A 94 68.40 -83.26 -12.61
CA ASP A 94 69.54 -83.97 -11.96
C ASP A 94 70.79 -84.23 -12.85
N ASP A 95 71.84 -84.85 -12.26
CA ASP A 95 73.03 -85.44 -12.93
C ASP A 95 73.51 -86.70 -12.15
N GLU A 96 74.06 -87.73 -12.82
CA GLU A 96 74.32 -89.07 -12.25
C GLU A 96 75.77 -89.30 -11.75
N LEU A 97 75.98 -90.26 -10.83
CA LEU A 97 77.25 -90.49 -10.12
C LEU A 97 78.05 -91.71 -10.66
N ASP A 98 79.18 -91.45 -11.33
CA ASP A 98 80.18 -92.48 -11.68
C ASP A 98 81.18 -92.72 -10.53
N PHE A 99 81.07 -93.88 -9.89
CA PHE A 99 81.90 -94.26 -8.73
C PHE A 99 83.32 -94.75 -9.08
N THR A 100 83.70 -94.83 -10.35
CA THR A 100 85.02 -95.36 -10.76
C THR A 100 86.16 -94.32 -10.77
N ALA A 101 85.83 -93.02 -10.70
CA ALA A 101 86.80 -91.94 -10.86
C ALA A 101 87.82 -91.77 -9.70
N ALA A 102 87.56 -92.35 -8.53
CA ALA A 102 88.23 -92.01 -7.26
C ALA A 102 89.73 -92.38 -7.14
N TYR A 103 90.29 -93.15 -8.08
CA TYR A 103 91.70 -93.61 -8.04
C TYR A 103 92.56 -93.16 -9.22
N ARG A 104 92.16 -92.09 -9.93
CA ARG A 104 93.01 -91.48 -10.97
C ARG A 104 93.99 -90.48 -10.35
N VAL A 105 95.28 -90.84 -10.32
CA VAL A 105 96.35 -89.93 -9.87
C VAL A 105 96.33 -88.64 -10.72
N PRO A 106 96.24 -87.44 -10.12
CA PRO A 106 96.18 -86.19 -10.88
C PRO A 106 97.43 -85.97 -11.74
N THR A 107 97.24 -85.73 -13.04
CA THR A 107 98.32 -85.28 -13.91
C THR A 107 98.65 -83.80 -13.63
N PRO A 108 99.88 -83.34 -13.91
CA PRO A 108 100.25 -81.93 -13.71
C PRO A 108 99.33 -80.93 -14.42
N GLU A 109 98.79 -81.31 -15.58
CA GLU A 109 97.81 -80.50 -16.33
C GLU A 109 96.46 -80.40 -15.62
N MET A 110 95.99 -81.46 -14.95
CA MET A 110 94.75 -81.40 -14.16
C MET A 110 94.91 -80.47 -12.96
N LEU A 111 96.06 -80.53 -12.26
CA LEU A 111 96.35 -79.63 -11.14
C LEU A 111 96.44 -78.16 -11.61
N ALA A 112 97.03 -77.93 -12.79
CA ALA A 112 97.08 -76.60 -13.40
C ALA A 112 95.70 -76.10 -13.89
N ALA A 113 94.83 -76.99 -14.39
CA ALA A 113 93.46 -76.68 -14.77
C ALA A 113 92.58 -76.39 -13.55
N GLU A 114 92.75 -77.13 -12.46
CA GLU A 114 92.06 -76.92 -11.19
C GLU A 114 92.48 -75.58 -10.55
N GLY A 115 93.78 -75.26 -10.52
CA GLY A 115 94.26 -73.94 -10.07
C GLY A 115 93.72 -72.78 -10.92
N ARG A 116 93.51 -72.97 -12.23
CA ARG A 116 92.82 -71.99 -13.09
C ARG A 116 91.33 -71.85 -12.73
N LYS A 117 90.62 -72.96 -12.56
CA LYS A 117 89.20 -72.96 -12.12
C LYS A 117 89.02 -72.32 -10.75
N GLU A 118 89.95 -72.54 -9.81
CA GLU A 118 89.88 -71.94 -8.48
C GLU A 118 90.16 -70.42 -8.52
N ALA A 119 91.11 -69.97 -9.36
CA ALA A 119 91.36 -68.55 -9.60
C ALA A 119 90.16 -67.86 -10.31
N GLU A 120 89.51 -68.55 -11.24
CA GLU A 120 88.29 -68.09 -11.91
C GLU A 120 87.10 -68.03 -10.94
N ALA A 121 86.91 -69.06 -10.10
CA ALA A 121 85.89 -69.06 -9.05
C ALA A 121 86.10 -67.94 -8.02
N LYS A 122 87.36 -67.66 -7.62
CA LYS A 122 87.69 -66.53 -6.76
C LYS A 122 87.32 -65.19 -7.40
N ARG A 123 87.60 -65.00 -8.69
CA ARG A 123 87.17 -63.82 -9.47
C ARG A 123 85.65 -63.72 -9.58
N ALA A 124 84.94 -64.83 -9.85
CA ALA A 124 83.49 -64.87 -9.92
C ALA A 124 82.81 -64.51 -8.58
N VAL A 125 83.39 -64.97 -7.46
CA VAL A 125 82.96 -64.60 -6.10
C VAL A 125 83.23 -63.12 -5.82
N GLU A 126 84.36 -62.58 -6.26
CA GLU A 126 84.70 -61.17 -6.09
C GLU A 126 83.79 -60.25 -6.92
N THR A 127 83.58 -60.53 -8.21
CA THR A 127 82.64 -59.77 -9.05
C THR A 127 81.21 -59.87 -8.52
N ARG A 128 80.78 -61.03 -8.00
CA ARG A 128 79.46 -61.16 -7.36
C ARG A 128 79.35 -60.33 -6.09
N LYS A 129 80.42 -60.22 -5.28
CA LYS A 129 80.46 -59.30 -4.13
C LYS A 129 80.36 -57.84 -4.56
N GLN A 130 81.07 -57.44 -5.62
CA GLN A 130 81.03 -56.06 -6.16
C GLN A 130 79.64 -55.70 -6.73
N LEU A 131 78.96 -56.63 -7.40
CA LEU A 131 77.59 -56.44 -7.86
C LEU A 131 76.61 -56.26 -6.69
N VAL A 132 76.68 -57.12 -5.67
CA VAL A 132 75.82 -57.03 -4.48
C VAL A 132 76.07 -55.76 -3.67
N THR A 133 77.31 -55.25 -3.59
CA THR A 133 77.57 -53.95 -2.93
C THR A 133 77.06 -52.78 -3.78
N ALA A 134 77.22 -52.80 -5.10
CA ALA A 134 76.68 -51.78 -6.00
C ALA A 134 75.14 -51.72 -5.96
N GLU A 135 74.46 -52.87 -6.00
CA GLU A 135 73.01 -53.00 -5.86
C GLU A 135 72.53 -52.48 -4.49
N LYS A 136 73.21 -52.86 -3.40
CA LYS A 136 72.92 -52.36 -2.05
C LYS A 136 73.14 -50.86 -1.89
N MET A 137 74.02 -50.25 -2.69
CA MET A 137 74.19 -48.79 -2.75
C MET A 137 73.09 -48.12 -3.57
N ARG A 138 72.69 -48.67 -4.72
CA ARG A 138 71.53 -48.17 -5.49
C ARG A 138 70.25 -48.19 -4.67
N LEU A 139 69.95 -49.30 -3.98
CA LEU A 139 68.76 -49.41 -3.13
C LEU A 139 68.76 -48.40 -1.96
N LYS A 140 69.93 -48.06 -1.40
CA LYS A 140 70.07 -46.98 -0.42
C LYS A 140 69.81 -45.59 -1.03
N GLU A 141 70.28 -45.35 -2.25
CA GLU A 141 70.09 -44.09 -2.96
C GLU A 141 68.61 -43.89 -3.36
N GLU A 142 67.96 -44.94 -3.87
CA GLU A 142 66.54 -44.94 -4.25
C GLU A 142 65.63 -44.77 -3.02
N THR A 143 65.89 -45.50 -1.92
CA THR A 143 65.12 -45.30 -0.68
C THR A 143 65.40 -43.94 -0.02
N GLY A 144 66.59 -43.35 -0.24
CA GLY A 144 66.88 -41.96 0.12
C GLY A 144 66.06 -40.97 -0.71
N LYS A 145 66.05 -41.11 -2.04
CA LYS A 145 65.25 -40.30 -2.98
C LYS A 145 63.76 -40.39 -2.69
N PHE A 146 63.23 -41.58 -2.43
CA PHE A 146 61.81 -41.78 -2.09
C PHE A 146 61.43 -41.08 -0.78
N LYS A 147 62.28 -41.17 0.26
CA LYS A 147 62.06 -40.43 1.52
C LYS A 147 62.13 -38.92 1.35
N ALA A 148 63.07 -38.42 0.54
CA ALA A 148 63.17 -37.01 0.21
C ALA A 148 61.93 -36.52 -0.56
N MET A 149 61.41 -37.32 -1.49
CA MET A 149 60.19 -37.03 -2.24
C MET A 149 58.96 -36.98 -1.34
N GLN A 150 58.76 -37.97 -0.45
CA GLN A 150 57.68 -37.92 0.55
C GLN A 150 57.78 -36.70 1.47
N ALA A 151 58.98 -36.34 1.93
CA ALA A 151 59.18 -35.16 2.77
C ALA A 151 58.81 -33.86 2.03
N ALA A 152 59.23 -33.73 0.76
CA ALA A 152 58.88 -32.59 -0.08
C ALA A 152 57.37 -32.52 -0.38
N GLU A 153 56.72 -33.67 -0.62
CA GLU A 153 55.28 -33.77 -0.85
C GLU A 153 54.46 -33.41 0.40
N ILE A 154 54.89 -33.84 1.59
CA ILE A 154 54.27 -33.45 2.86
C ILE A 154 54.39 -31.94 3.11
N VAL A 155 55.55 -31.34 2.82
CA VAL A 155 55.75 -29.88 2.93
C VAL A 155 54.88 -29.14 1.92
N ARG A 156 54.82 -29.61 0.67
CA ARG A 156 53.94 -29.07 -0.38
C ARG A 156 52.48 -29.08 0.07
N MET A 157 51.95 -30.25 0.46
CA MET A 157 50.57 -30.43 0.91
C MET A 157 50.20 -29.54 2.11
N LYS A 158 51.14 -29.29 3.02
CA LYS A 158 50.95 -28.31 4.11
C LYS A 158 50.85 -26.88 3.57
N SER A 159 51.80 -26.44 2.75
CA SER A 159 51.78 -25.08 2.19
C SER A 159 50.59 -24.82 1.25
N GLU A 160 50.10 -25.84 0.54
CA GLU A 160 48.88 -25.75 -0.28
C GLU A 160 47.63 -25.66 0.58
N ARG A 161 47.57 -26.39 1.70
CA ARG A 161 46.49 -26.26 2.68
C ARG A 161 46.49 -24.89 3.36
N GLU A 162 47.63 -24.42 3.85
CA GLU A 162 47.77 -23.10 4.50
C GLU A 162 47.37 -21.96 3.55
N ARG A 163 47.68 -22.07 2.26
CA ARG A 163 47.21 -21.14 1.22
C ARG A 163 45.70 -21.23 0.98
N ALA A 164 45.14 -22.43 0.89
CA ALA A 164 43.70 -22.62 0.71
C ALA A 164 42.88 -22.12 1.91
N GLU A 165 43.41 -22.30 3.13
CA GLU A 165 42.84 -21.81 4.39
C GLU A 165 42.85 -20.27 4.40
N ALA A 166 44.00 -19.64 4.16
CA ALA A 166 44.12 -18.18 4.06
C ALA A 166 43.31 -17.56 2.91
N GLU A 167 43.19 -18.24 1.75
CA GLU A 167 42.32 -17.79 0.66
C GLU A 167 40.83 -17.89 1.04
N SER A 168 40.44 -18.93 1.78
CA SER A 168 39.07 -19.08 2.27
C SER A 168 38.71 -18.00 3.29
N ASP A 169 39.62 -17.68 4.23
CA ASP A 169 39.43 -16.59 5.19
C ASP A 169 39.36 -15.22 4.49
N ALA A 170 40.21 -14.97 3.49
CA ALA A 170 40.16 -13.75 2.69
C ALA A 170 38.81 -13.62 1.93
N ARG A 171 38.30 -14.71 1.34
CA ARG A 171 36.98 -14.74 0.69
C ARG A 171 35.85 -14.48 1.69
N VAL A 172 35.91 -15.06 2.90
CA VAL A 172 34.93 -14.81 3.97
C VAL A 172 34.98 -13.35 4.44
N ALA A 173 36.17 -12.77 4.59
CA ALA A 173 36.34 -11.37 4.97
C ALA A 173 35.78 -10.39 3.92
N VAL A 174 35.99 -10.66 2.62
CA VAL A 174 35.41 -9.87 1.53
C VAL A 174 33.87 -9.95 1.56
N VAL A 175 33.29 -11.15 1.61
CA VAL A 175 31.82 -11.33 1.66
C VAL A 175 31.20 -10.70 2.91
N ALA A 176 31.89 -10.73 4.05
CA ALA A 176 31.46 -10.03 5.27
C ALA A 176 31.49 -8.51 5.11
N GLY A 177 32.52 -7.96 4.46
CA GLY A 177 32.64 -6.53 4.15
C GLY A 177 31.59 -6.04 3.15
N GLU A 178 31.37 -6.78 2.06
CA GLU A 178 30.31 -6.50 1.08
C GLU A 178 28.93 -6.53 1.75
N LYS A 179 28.65 -7.55 2.56
CA LYS A 179 27.39 -7.66 3.32
C LYS A 179 27.21 -6.46 4.26
N ALA A 180 28.23 -6.09 5.03
CA ALA A 180 28.16 -4.95 5.95
C ALA A 180 27.94 -3.62 5.20
N SER A 181 28.54 -3.46 4.02
CA SER A 181 28.30 -2.30 3.14
C SER A 181 26.85 -2.23 2.66
N LEU A 182 26.30 -3.35 2.18
CA LEU A 182 24.92 -3.47 1.73
C LEU A 182 23.91 -3.25 2.87
N GLU A 183 24.16 -3.79 4.07
CA GLU A 183 23.31 -3.57 5.25
C GLU A 183 23.34 -2.09 5.69
N ALA A 184 24.50 -1.41 5.60
CA ALA A 184 24.62 0.02 5.87
C ALA A 184 23.94 0.91 4.80
N GLU A 185 23.96 0.50 3.53
CA GLU A 185 23.23 1.20 2.45
C GLU A 185 21.71 1.03 2.59
N VAL A 186 21.24 -0.19 2.84
CA VAL A 186 19.82 -0.48 3.13
C VAL A 186 19.33 0.29 4.37
N ALA A 187 20.16 0.45 5.41
CA ALA A 187 19.82 1.28 6.56
C ALA A 187 19.66 2.77 6.19
N LYS A 188 20.57 3.33 5.38
CA LYS A 188 20.46 4.72 4.89
C LYS A 188 19.21 4.93 4.04
N LEU A 189 18.93 4.01 3.11
CA LEU A 189 17.76 4.07 2.23
C LEU A 189 16.44 3.99 3.02
N LYS A 190 16.38 3.18 4.09
CA LYS A 190 15.22 3.16 5.00
C LYS A 190 15.02 4.49 5.72
N ILE A 191 16.07 5.05 6.32
CA ILE A 191 16.01 6.34 7.01
C ILE A 191 15.59 7.47 6.04
N GLN A 192 16.07 7.44 4.79
CA GLN A 192 15.65 8.38 3.75
C GLN A 192 14.17 8.19 3.38
N ALA A 193 13.72 6.96 3.16
CA ALA A 193 12.31 6.67 2.86
C ALA A 193 11.37 7.07 4.01
N GLU A 194 11.75 6.80 5.26
CA GLU A 194 10.98 7.17 6.46
C GLU A 194 10.94 8.70 6.66
N THR A 195 12.06 9.41 6.49
CA THR A 195 12.09 10.89 6.59
C THR A 195 11.47 11.62 5.40
N GLU A 196 11.34 10.98 4.25
CA GLU A 196 10.49 11.47 3.15
C GLU A 196 9.01 11.18 3.41
N ALA A 197 8.65 9.98 3.88
CA ALA A 197 7.27 9.64 4.22
C ALA A 197 6.73 10.58 5.32
N HIS A 198 7.53 10.85 6.37
CA HIS A 198 7.18 11.80 7.44
C HIS A 198 6.96 13.21 6.88
N ARG A 199 7.89 13.75 6.08
CA ARG A 199 7.73 15.08 5.47
C ARG A 199 6.53 15.18 4.53
N ARG A 200 6.20 14.10 3.80
CA ARG A 200 5.00 14.05 2.96
C ARG A 200 3.73 14.04 3.80
N ALA A 201 3.68 13.24 4.87
CA ALA A 201 2.56 13.21 5.81
C ALA A 201 2.35 14.57 6.50
N GLU A 202 3.40 15.19 7.02
CA GLU A 202 3.33 16.54 7.62
C GLU A 202 2.90 17.62 6.62
N ALA A 203 3.33 17.52 5.35
CA ALA A 203 2.93 18.46 4.31
C ALA A 203 1.48 18.26 3.89
N GLU A 204 1.01 17.00 3.81
CA GLU A 204 -0.38 16.67 3.52
C GLU A 204 -1.31 17.08 4.66
N GLU A 205 -0.95 16.81 5.93
CA GLU A 205 -1.69 17.26 7.12
C GLU A 205 -1.82 18.79 7.14
N LYS A 206 -0.72 19.52 6.92
CA LYS A 206 -0.74 21.00 6.85
C LYS A 206 -1.61 21.48 5.68
N ALA A 207 -1.55 20.84 4.52
CA ALA A 207 -2.40 21.17 3.38
C ALA A 207 -3.89 20.85 3.62
N GLN A 208 -4.21 19.78 4.36
CA GLN A 208 -5.58 19.45 4.77
C GLN A 208 -6.12 20.48 5.77
N ILE A 209 -5.33 20.87 6.78
CA ILE A 209 -5.69 21.91 7.76
C ILE A 209 -5.89 23.27 7.06
N GLU A 210 -4.99 23.67 6.16
CA GLU A 210 -5.13 24.92 5.40
C GLU A 210 -6.35 24.88 4.47
N ALA A 211 -6.59 23.77 3.78
CA ALA A 211 -7.76 23.60 2.92
C ALA A 211 -9.08 23.57 3.71
N GLU A 212 -9.10 23.03 4.94
CA GLU A 212 -10.27 23.08 5.80
C GLU A 212 -10.50 24.50 6.33
N ALA A 213 -9.48 25.17 6.86
CA ALA A 213 -9.58 26.57 7.30
C ALA A 213 -10.07 27.49 6.16
N ALA A 214 -9.57 27.29 4.94
CA ALA A 214 -10.02 28.01 3.74
C ALA A 214 -11.45 27.67 3.32
N ARG A 215 -11.98 26.47 3.64
CA ARG A 215 -13.40 26.10 3.45
C ARG A 215 -14.29 26.72 4.53
N GLN A 216 -13.87 26.66 5.79
CA GLN A 216 -14.58 27.26 6.92
C GLN A 216 -14.73 28.77 6.70
N ALA A 217 -13.63 29.49 6.46
CA ALA A 217 -13.62 30.93 6.18
C ALA A 217 -14.49 31.33 4.97
N LYS A 218 -14.54 30.50 3.91
CA LYS A 218 -15.45 30.72 2.77
C LYS A 218 -16.92 30.56 3.17
N SER A 219 -17.26 29.53 3.96
CA SER A 219 -18.64 29.31 4.39
C SER A 219 -19.13 30.37 5.40
N GLU A 220 -18.22 30.92 6.21
CA GLU A 220 -18.52 32.07 7.09
C GLU A 220 -18.70 33.36 6.29
N ALA A 221 -17.83 33.65 5.32
CA ALA A 221 -17.98 34.79 4.43
C ALA A 221 -19.28 34.72 3.61
N GLU A 222 -19.65 33.54 3.11
CA GLU A 222 -20.92 33.31 2.42
C GLU A 222 -22.14 33.46 3.34
N ARG A 223 -22.06 32.97 4.58
CA ARG A 223 -23.11 33.19 5.60
C ARG A 223 -23.30 34.66 5.92
N LEU A 224 -22.22 35.41 6.15
CA LEU A 224 -22.28 36.85 6.41
C LEU A 224 -22.80 37.63 5.19
N ALA A 225 -22.40 37.26 3.98
CA ALA A 225 -22.93 37.87 2.75
C ALA A 225 -24.44 37.63 2.59
N ASN A 226 -24.90 36.40 2.85
CA ASN A 226 -26.32 36.05 2.81
C ASN A 226 -27.13 36.76 3.92
N GLU A 227 -26.58 36.89 5.14
CA GLU A 227 -27.25 37.62 6.22
C GLU A 227 -27.35 39.12 5.90
N VAL A 228 -26.29 39.74 5.39
CA VAL A 228 -26.29 41.14 4.94
C VAL A 228 -27.28 41.34 3.79
N ALA A 229 -27.32 40.43 2.80
CA ALA A 229 -28.29 40.49 1.72
C ALA A 229 -29.74 40.39 2.22
N ALA A 230 -30.02 39.49 3.17
CA ALA A 230 -31.34 39.36 3.79
C ALA A 230 -31.75 40.60 4.59
N ARG A 231 -30.82 41.19 5.37
CA ARG A 231 -31.04 42.47 6.08
C ARG A 231 -31.35 43.62 5.11
N ILE A 232 -30.62 43.71 4.00
CA ILE A 232 -30.85 44.74 2.97
C ILE A 232 -32.23 44.52 2.30
N GLN A 233 -32.64 43.28 2.05
CA GLN A 233 -33.96 42.98 1.50
C GLN A 233 -35.09 43.39 2.47
N THR A 234 -35.01 43.02 3.75
CA THR A 234 -36.05 43.39 4.73
C THR A 234 -36.10 44.90 5.00
N GLU A 235 -34.96 45.60 4.97
CA GLU A 235 -34.91 47.07 5.04
C GLU A 235 -35.54 47.72 3.79
N GLN A 236 -35.26 47.20 2.58
CA GLN A 236 -35.89 47.69 1.35
C GLN A 236 -37.41 47.43 1.31
N GLU A 237 -37.88 46.29 1.83
CA GLU A 237 -39.31 46.00 1.95
C GLU A 237 -39.99 46.91 2.98
N ALA A 238 -39.38 47.13 4.15
CA ALA A 238 -39.87 48.10 5.13
C ALA A 238 -39.89 49.54 4.57
N ALA A 239 -38.88 49.93 3.80
CA ALA A 239 -38.84 51.22 3.11
C ALA A 239 -39.96 51.34 2.05
N ARG A 240 -40.25 50.27 1.30
CA ARG A 240 -41.37 50.23 0.34
C ARG A 240 -42.73 50.30 1.03
N ILE A 241 -42.93 49.55 2.11
CA ILE A 241 -44.19 49.56 2.89
C ILE A 241 -44.42 50.95 3.50
N THR A 242 -43.40 51.56 4.11
CA THR A 242 -43.53 52.91 4.69
C THR A 242 -43.68 54.01 3.64
N ALA A 243 -43.12 53.85 2.43
CA ALA A 243 -43.38 54.76 1.31
C ALA A 243 -44.83 54.62 0.78
N LEU A 244 -45.33 53.39 0.61
CA LEU A 244 -46.71 53.13 0.20
C LEU A 244 -47.72 53.67 1.22
N ALA A 245 -47.48 53.45 2.51
CA ALA A 245 -48.32 53.97 3.59
C ALA A 245 -48.36 55.52 3.60
N LYS A 246 -47.24 56.20 3.33
CA LYS A 246 -47.19 57.67 3.19
C LYS A 246 -47.95 58.16 1.96
N GLU A 247 -47.85 57.47 0.83
CA GLU A 247 -48.62 57.79 -0.38
C GLU A 247 -50.12 57.53 -0.21
N GLU A 248 -50.52 56.48 0.51
CA GLU A 248 -51.92 56.25 0.83
C GLU A 248 -52.46 57.30 1.82
N ALA A 249 -51.69 57.67 2.85
CA ALA A 249 -52.06 58.74 3.79
C ALA A 249 -52.29 60.07 3.07
N LYS A 250 -51.39 60.49 2.18
CA LYS A 250 -51.60 61.67 1.31
C LYS A 250 -52.89 61.56 0.48
N LYS A 251 -53.17 60.38 -0.09
CA LYS A 251 -54.38 60.15 -0.90
C LYS A 251 -55.67 60.14 -0.08
N ARG A 252 -55.61 59.82 1.21
CA ARG A 252 -56.72 59.99 2.15
C ARG A 252 -56.92 61.47 2.50
N GLN A 253 -55.86 62.17 2.90
CA GLN A 253 -55.90 63.61 3.18
C GLN A 253 -56.45 64.42 1.99
N ALA A 254 -55.96 64.18 0.77
CA ALA A 254 -56.44 64.85 -0.44
C ALA A 254 -57.90 64.50 -0.82
N ARG A 255 -58.46 63.40 -0.29
CA ARG A 255 -59.91 63.09 -0.40
C ARG A 255 -60.71 63.80 0.67
N GLU A 256 -60.25 63.75 1.92
CA GLU A 256 -60.85 64.44 3.06
C GLU A 256 -60.93 65.96 2.82
N GLU A 257 -59.86 66.57 2.27
CA GLU A 257 -59.85 67.97 1.84
C GLU A 257 -60.84 68.24 0.70
N ALA A 258 -60.90 67.37 -0.32
CA ALA A 258 -61.84 67.52 -1.44
C ALA A 258 -63.31 67.32 -1.04
N GLU A 259 -63.58 66.45 -0.06
CA GLU A 259 -64.91 66.25 0.52
C GLU A 259 -65.30 67.41 1.43
N ALA A 260 -64.37 67.96 2.22
CA ALA A 260 -64.58 69.17 3.01
C ALA A 260 -64.88 70.41 2.14
N VAL A 261 -64.14 70.60 1.03
CA VAL A 261 -64.43 71.66 0.05
C VAL A 261 -65.82 71.50 -0.54
N ARG A 262 -66.20 70.29 -0.96
CA ARG A 262 -67.57 70.01 -1.47
C ARG A 262 -68.65 70.25 -0.43
N HIS A 263 -68.40 69.93 0.84
CA HIS A 263 -69.35 70.23 1.92
C HIS A 263 -69.54 71.74 2.08
N ALA A 264 -68.45 72.51 2.13
CA ALA A 264 -68.50 73.97 2.20
C ALA A 264 -69.17 74.59 0.97
N GLU A 265 -68.94 74.08 -0.24
CA GLU A 265 -69.64 74.50 -1.46
C GLU A 265 -71.16 74.22 -1.38
N MET A 266 -71.56 73.05 -0.87
CA MET A 266 -72.98 72.73 -0.64
C MET A 266 -73.62 73.60 0.44
N GLU A 267 -72.92 73.90 1.54
CA GLU A 267 -73.41 74.79 2.60
C GLU A 267 -73.55 76.24 2.08
N VAL A 268 -72.60 76.72 1.29
CA VAL A 268 -72.71 78.04 0.62
C VAL A 268 -73.87 78.06 -0.36
N HIS A 269 -74.08 76.99 -1.15
CA HIS A 269 -75.23 76.90 -2.06
C HIS A 269 -76.56 76.88 -1.29
N GLN A 270 -76.68 76.08 -0.23
CA GLN A 270 -77.89 76.03 0.60
C GLN A 270 -78.16 77.37 1.30
N ALA A 271 -77.13 78.04 1.80
CA ALA A 271 -77.25 79.37 2.41
C ALA A 271 -77.64 80.45 1.38
N ALA A 272 -77.14 80.36 0.14
CA ALA A 272 -77.55 81.23 -0.96
C ALA A 272 -79.01 80.98 -1.38
N GLU A 273 -79.43 79.71 -1.47
CA GLU A 273 -80.81 79.34 -1.80
C GLU A 273 -81.80 79.74 -0.69
N GLN A 274 -81.45 79.55 0.57
CA GLN A 274 -82.26 80.04 1.71
C GLN A 274 -82.38 81.56 1.70
N ARG A 275 -81.30 82.30 1.38
CA ARG A 275 -81.34 83.76 1.23
C ARG A 275 -82.25 84.18 0.08
N ALA A 276 -82.17 83.52 -1.08
CA ALA A 276 -83.02 83.80 -2.22
C ALA A 276 -84.52 83.59 -1.88
N ARG A 277 -84.85 82.48 -1.21
CA ARG A 277 -86.22 82.20 -0.73
C ARG A 277 -86.72 83.26 0.27
N LEU A 278 -85.87 83.69 1.22
CA LEU A 278 -86.21 84.75 2.18
C LEU A 278 -86.36 86.13 1.50
N GLU A 279 -85.58 86.41 0.47
CA GLU A 279 -85.71 87.63 -0.34
C GLU A 279 -86.99 87.62 -1.18
N GLU A 280 -87.38 86.46 -1.72
CA GLU A 280 -88.66 86.25 -2.41
C GLU A 280 -89.85 86.38 -1.46
N GLU A 281 -89.81 85.79 -0.25
CA GLU A 281 -90.83 85.99 0.79
C GLU A 281 -90.95 87.47 1.21
N VAL A 282 -89.82 88.17 1.40
CA VAL A 282 -89.82 89.60 1.73
C VAL A 282 -90.36 90.45 0.57
N ALA A 283 -90.11 90.08 -0.68
CA ALA A 283 -90.68 90.74 -1.86
C ALA A 283 -92.20 90.50 -1.95
N ALA A 284 -92.66 89.26 -1.74
CA ALA A 284 -94.07 88.90 -1.73
C ALA A 284 -94.84 89.61 -0.59
N LEU A 285 -94.26 89.70 0.61
CA LEU A 285 -94.83 90.42 1.74
C LEU A 285 -94.91 91.93 1.47
N LYS A 286 -93.90 92.54 0.85
CA LYS A 286 -93.96 93.95 0.40
C LYS A 286 -95.08 94.15 -0.61
N ALA A 287 -95.16 93.31 -1.64
CA ALA A 287 -96.21 93.37 -2.65
C ALA A 287 -97.61 93.21 -2.05
N HIS A 288 -97.79 92.34 -1.05
CA HIS A 288 -99.06 92.20 -0.32
C HIS A 288 -99.39 93.46 0.49
N VAL A 289 -98.42 94.05 1.20
CA VAL A 289 -98.63 95.29 1.99
C VAL A 289 -98.93 96.48 1.07
N GLU A 290 -98.26 96.59 -0.08
CA GLU A 290 -98.54 97.61 -1.09
C GLU A 290 -99.91 97.42 -1.75
N ALA A 291 -100.31 96.19 -2.05
CA ALA A 291 -101.64 95.86 -2.57
C ALA A 291 -102.75 96.15 -1.53
N GLU A 292 -102.53 95.82 -0.26
CA GLU A 292 -103.47 96.12 0.82
C GLU A 292 -103.56 97.64 1.08
N ALA A 293 -102.44 98.36 1.02
CA ALA A 293 -102.43 99.83 1.10
C ALA A 293 -103.17 100.46 -0.08
N HIS A 294 -103.01 99.94 -1.31
CA HIS A 294 -103.77 100.38 -2.47
C HIS A 294 -105.28 100.13 -2.31
N ALA A 295 -105.66 98.91 -1.91
CA ALA A 295 -107.06 98.55 -1.67
C ALA A 295 -107.70 99.40 -0.55
N ARG A 296 -106.97 99.70 0.52
CA ARG A 296 -107.42 100.63 1.58
C ARG A 296 -107.59 102.06 1.06
N LEU A 297 -106.67 102.56 0.23
CA LEU A 297 -106.78 103.89 -0.41
C LEU A 297 -107.92 103.95 -1.43
N GLU A 298 -108.22 102.87 -2.15
CA GLU A 298 -109.36 102.79 -3.05
C GLU A 298 -110.69 102.71 -2.29
N ALA A 299 -110.76 101.91 -1.22
CA ALA A 299 -111.91 101.88 -0.33
C ALA A 299 -112.15 103.24 0.34
N GLU A 300 -111.10 103.97 0.75
CA GLU A 300 -111.25 105.33 1.30
C GLU A 300 -111.73 106.33 0.24
N LYS A 301 -111.23 106.25 -1.00
CA LYS A 301 -111.74 107.06 -2.11
C LYS A 301 -113.21 106.76 -2.40
N GLN A 302 -113.61 105.49 -2.43
CA GLN A 302 -115.00 105.07 -2.63
C GLN A 302 -115.88 105.58 -1.49
N ALA A 303 -115.49 105.38 -0.22
CA ALA A 303 -116.23 105.88 0.93
C ALA A 303 -116.37 107.42 0.92
N ARG A 304 -115.32 108.17 0.51
CA ARG A 304 -115.39 109.62 0.33
C ARG A 304 -116.38 110.02 -0.78
N LEU A 305 -116.37 109.31 -1.91
CA LEU A 305 -117.32 109.53 -3.01
C LEU A 305 -118.76 109.17 -2.63
N GLU A 306 -118.97 108.14 -1.82
CA GLU A 306 -120.30 107.79 -1.27
C GLU A 306 -120.79 108.82 -0.26
N ILE A 307 -119.92 109.34 0.61
CA ILE A 307 -120.23 110.44 1.54
C ILE A 307 -120.56 111.72 0.76
N GLU A 308 -119.81 112.03 -0.30
CA GLU A 308 -120.08 113.17 -1.17
C GLU A 308 -121.39 113.00 -1.95
N ALA A 309 -121.67 111.81 -2.50
CA ALA A 309 -122.93 111.50 -3.17
C ALA A 309 -124.13 111.55 -2.20
N ALA A 310 -123.98 111.06 -0.97
CA ALA A 310 -124.98 111.17 0.08
C ALA A 310 -125.21 112.62 0.49
N ARG A 311 -124.16 113.45 0.56
CA ARG A 311 -124.27 114.89 0.81
C ARG A 311 -124.96 115.62 -0.34
N VAL A 312 -124.60 115.37 -1.60
CA VAL A 312 -125.27 115.94 -2.78
C VAL A 312 -126.74 115.49 -2.86
N LYS A 313 -127.05 114.28 -2.41
CA LYS A 313 -128.43 113.82 -2.26
C LYS A 313 -129.18 114.58 -1.17
N ALA A 314 -128.57 114.77 0.01
CA ALA A 314 -129.16 115.57 1.08
C ALA A 314 -129.35 117.05 0.71
N GLU A 315 -128.40 117.65 -0.02
CA GLU A 315 -128.51 119.02 -0.56
C GLU A 315 -129.59 119.14 -1.66
N ARG A 316 -129.93 118.05 -2.35
CA ARG A 316 -131.10 117.98 -3.25
C ARG A 316 -132.43 117.78 -2.51
N GLU A 317 -132.45 116.93 -1.47
CA GLU A 317 -133.65 116.69 -0.66
C GLU A 317 -134.00 117.91 0.24
N ALA A 318 -133.02 118.75 0.57
CA ALA A 318 -133.22 120.04 1.26
C ALA A 318 -133.60 121.22 0.33
N ALA A 319 -133.80 120.97 -0.97
CA ALA A 319 -134.11 121.98 -2.00
C ALA A 319 -135.47 121.73 -2.69
N SER A 320 -136.39 121.01 -2.03
CA SER A 320 -137.74 120.68 -2.48
C SER A 320 -138.79 120.92 -1.38
#